data_AF-A0A934HF14-F1
#
_entry.id   AF-A0A934HF14-F1
#
_cell.length_a   1.000
_cell.length_b   1.000
_cell.length_c   1.000
_cell.angle_alpha   90.00
_cell.angle_beta   90.00
_cell.angle_gamma   90.00
#
_symmetry.space_group_name_H-M   'P 1'
#
loop_
_entity.id
_entity.type
_entity.pdbx_description
1 polymer ?
#
loop_
_entity_poly.entity_id
_entity_poly.type
_entity_poly.pdbx_seq_one_letter_code
_entity_poly.pdbx_strand_id
1 'polypeptide(L)'
;MPGRERNFRTDAVILRRQDFGEADRLLLLLTPEHGKFRAISKGARKPVARQTGHVELFALVDMLIARGRELHIVSQAETKEPFLALHEDLVRAAYANYVVELLDRFMAEQNTGRAEFNLLVHTLERL
;
A
#
# COMPACT_ATOMS: atom_id res chain seq x y z
N MET A 1 -9.68 26.54 -14.25
CA MET A 1 -9.79 25.11 -13.90
C MET A 1 -9.62 25.02 -12.38
N PRO A 2 -10.63 24.64 -11.59
CA PRO A 2 -10.46 24.54 -10.14
C PRO A 2 -9.34 23.53 -9.86
N GLY A 3 -8.38 23.92 -9.02
CA GLY A 3 -7.14 23.16 -8.81
C GLY A 3 -7.45 21.78 -8.27
N ARG A 4 -7.12 20.74 -9.05
CA ARG A 4 -7.14 19.35 -8.60
C ARG A 4 -6.35 19.27 -7.29
N GLU A 5 -6.98 18.82 -6.22
CA GLU A 5 -6.35 18.70 -4.90
C GLU A 5 -4.99 18.02 -5.04
N ARG A 6 -3.92 18.76 -4.67
CA ARG A 6 -2.54 18.29 -4.87
C ARG A 6 -2.24 17.03 -4.06
N ASN A 7 -2.89 16.89 -2.92
CA ASN A 7 -2.74 15.75 -2.01
C ASN A 7 -4.11 15.20 -1.63
N PHE A 8 -4.18 13.90 -1.33
CA PHE A 8 -5.37 13.25 -0.78
C PHE A 8 -4.95 12.28 0.33
N ARG A 9 -5.83 12.08 1.32
CA ARG A 9 -5.63 11.10 2.40
C ARG A 9 -6.49 9.87 2.13
N THR A 10 -5.94 8.68 2.35
CA THR A 10 -6.64 7.42 2.09
C THR A 10 -6.06 6.28 2.91
N ASP A 11 -6.91 5.33 3.26
CA ASP A 11 -6.45 4.01 3.67
C ASP A 11 -5.89 3.25 2.46
N ALA A 12 -4.84 2.49 2.71
CA ALA A 12 -4.14 1.71 1.70
C ALA A 12 -3.65 0.38 2.26
N VAL A 13 -3.81 -0.69 1.49
CA VAL A 13 -3.11 -1.96 1.70
C VAL A 13 -1.90 -2.02 0.77
N ILE A 14 -0.73 -2.35 1.31
CA ILE A 14 0.50 -2.47 0.53
C ILE A 14 0.55 -3.85 -0.11
N LEU A 15 0.26 -3.91 -1.41
CA LEU A 15 0.24 -5.16 -2.19
C LEU A 15 1.66 -5.62 -2.56
N ARG A 16 2.55 -4.68 -2.86
CA ARG A 16 3.96 -4.95 -3.17
C ARG A 16 4.84 -3.83 -2.65
N ARG A 17 6.06 -4.19 -2.26
CA ARG A 17 7.15 -3.26 -1.98
C ARG A 17 8.41 -3.69 -2.71
N GLN A 18 9.10 -2.74 -3.33
CA GLN A 18 10.36 -2.96 -4.03
C GLN A 18 11.32 -1.84 -3.68
N ASP A 19 12.61 -2.15 -3.56
CA ASP A 19 13.64 -1.13 -3.39
C ASP A 19 13.69 -0.24 -4.64
N PHE A 20 13.75 1.07 -4.44
CA PHE A 20 13.80 2.05 -5.51
C PHE A 20 14.96 3.02 -5.28
N GLY A 21 16.02 2.87 -6.07
CA GLY A 21 17.28 3.59 -5.83
C GLY A 21 17.90 3.23 -4.48
N GLU A 22 18.64 4.17 -3.89
CA GLU A 22 19.40 3.91 -2.67
C GLU A 22 18.57 3.96 -1.40
N ALA A 23 17.59 4.86 -1.32
CA ALA A 23 16.91 5.16 -0.04
C ALA A 23 15.38 4.98 -0.08
N ASP A 24 14.79 4.77 -1.25
CA ASP A 24 13.34 4.83 -1.42
C ASP A 24 12.74 3.43 -1.60
N ARG A 25 11.42 3.34 -1.41
CA ARG A 25 10.64 2.16 -1.78
C ARG A 25 9.58 2.54 -2.81
N LEU A 26 9.43 1.70 -3.83
CA LEU A 26 8.29 1.70 -4.73
C LEU A 26 7.22 0.77 -4.14
N LEU A 27 6.00 1.30 -4.00
CA LEU A 27 4.85 0.60 -3.44
C LEU A 27 3.78 0.44 -4.51
N LEU A 28 3.11 -0.70 -4.50
CA LEU A 28 1.82 -0.90 -5.16
C LEU A 28 0.74 -0.91 -4.07
N LEU A 29 -0.19 0.02 -4.15
CA LEU A 29 -1.21 0.26 -3.13
C LEU A 29 -2.58 -0.08 -3.69
N LEU A 30 -3.44 -0.66 -2.87
CA LEU A 30 -4.88 -0.73 -3.10
C LEU A 30 -5.59 0.19 -2.12
N THR A 31 -6.47 1.05 -2.62
CA THR A 31 -7.26 1.97 -1.81
C THR A 31 -8.75 1.90 -2.18
N PRO A 32 -9.66 2.22 -1.24
CA PRO A 32 -11.09 2.07 -1.50
C PRO A 32 -11.60 3.04 -2.57
N GLU A 33 -11.12 4.28 -2.57
CA GLU A 33 -11.65 5.34 -3.42
C GLU A 33 -10.83 5.60 -4.69
N HIS A 34 -9.55 5.20 -4.71
CA HIS A 34 -8.64 5.51 -5.81
C HIS A 34 -8.10 4.25 -6.48
N GLY A 35 -8.55 3.07 -6.03
CA GLY A 35 -8.20 1.82 -6.63
C GLY A 35 -6.75 1.44 -6.42
N LYS A 36 -6.21 0.72 -7.41
CA LYS A 36 -4.83 0.27 -7.41
C LYS A 36 -3.93 1.28 -8.13
N PHE A 37 -2.84 1.70 -7.48
CA PHE A 37 -1.85 2.61 -8.08
C PHE A 37 -0.46 2.47 -7.44
N ARG A 38 0.54 3.04 -8.12
CA ARG A 38 1.95 3.02 -7.66
C ARG A 38 2.34 4.33 -6.97
N ALA A 39 3.09 4.22 -5.88
CA ALA A 39 3.60 5.37 -5.14
C ALA A 39 5.05 5.13 -4.68
N ILE A 40 5.83 6.21 -4.61
CA ILE A 40 7.18 6.20 -4.03
C ILE A 40 7.09 6.69 -2.59
N SER A 41 7.65 5.92 -1.66
CA SER A 41 7.94 6.34 -0.29
C SER A 41 9.41 6.73 -0.20
N LYS A 42 9.65 8.04 -0.15
CA LYS A 42 11.01 8.62 -0.20
C LYS A 42 11.73 8.45 1.13
N GLY A 43 12.96 7.96 1.08
CA GLY A 43 13.79 7.77 2.25
C GLY A 43 13.37 6.61 3.14
N ALA A 44 12.38 5.80 2.76
CA ALA A 44 11.81 4.71 3.57
C ALA A 44 12.81 3.64 4.03
N ARG A 45 13.98 3.56 3.39
CA ARG A 45 15.05 2.63 3.76
C ARG A 45 16.06 3.25 4.73
N LYS A 46 15.98 4.55 5.00
CA LYS A 46 16.86 5.22 5.98
C LYS A 46 16.44 4.81 7.40
N PRO A 47 17.37 4.44 8.29
CA PRO A 47 17.03 4.02 9.66
C PRO A 47 16.20 5.03 10.45
N VAL A 48 16.36 6.33 10.18
CA VAL A 48 15.69 7.44 10.89
C VAL A 48 14.51 8.02 10.08
N ALA A 49 14.09 7.37 8.99
CA ALA A 49 12.99 7.91 8.20
C ALA A 49 11.67 7.79 8.96
N ARG A 50 10.88 8.86 8.93
CA ARG A 50 9.53 8.90 9.53
C ARG A 50 8.58 7.83 8.96
N GLN A 51 8.87 7.32 7.76
CA GLN A 51 8.05 6.31 7.08
C GLN A 51 8.60 4.89 7.26
N THR A 52 9.77 4.73 7.89
CA THR A 52 10.39 3.42 8.15
C THR A 52 9.50 2.64 9.12
N GLY A 53 9.13 1.40 8.76
CA GLY A 53 8.20 0.56 9.52
C GLY A 53 6.71 0.80 9.23
N HIS A 54 6.35 1.89 8.55
CA HIS A 54 4.96 2.15 8.12
C HIS A 54 4.65 1.68 6.69
N VAL A 55 5.66 1.20 5.97
CA VAL A 55 5.52 0.74 4.59
C VAL A 55 5.93 -0.73 4.44
N GLU A 56 5.38 -1.55 5.32
CA GLU A 56 5.55 -3.01 5.30
C GLU A 56 4.51 -3.68 4.40
N LEU A 57 4.89 -4.85 3.87
CA LEU A 57 4.03 -5.61 2.97
C LEU A 57 2.77 -6.05 3.72
N PHE A 58 1.61 -6.06 3.05
CA PHE A 58 0.28 -6.41 3.59
C PHE A 58 -0.33 -5.41 4.58
N ALA A 59 0.46 -4.56 5.22
CA ALA A 59 -0.03 -3.62 6.23
C ALA A 59 -1.16 -2.73 5.68
N LEU A 60 -2.18 -2.53 6.51
CA LEU A 60 -3.19 -1.48 6.35
C LEU A 60 -2.65 -0.19 6.95
N VAL A 61 -2.59 0.86 6.14
CA VAL A 61 -1.91 2.11 6.47
C VAL A 61 -2.78 3.28 6.05
N ASP A 62 -2.89 4.28 6.91
CA ASP A 62 -3.45 5.59 6.55
C ASP A 62 -2.34 6.45 5.93
N MET A 63 -2.55 6.90 4.70
CA MET A 63 -1.53 7.58 3.92
C MET A 63 -2.00 8.95 3.43
N LEU A 64 -1.10 9.94 3.54
CA LEU A 64 -1.21 11.19 2.78
C LEU A 64 -0.42 11.04 1.49
N ILE A 65 -1.11 11.10 0.35
CA ILE A 65 -0.54 10.91 -0.97
C ILE A 65 -0.48 12.24 -1.71
N ALA A 66 0.71 12.62 -2.19
CA ALA A 66 0.85 13.69 -3.16
C ALA A 66 0.66 13.14 -4.58
N ARG A 67 -0.25 13.77 -5.34
CA ARG A 67 -0.66 13.31 -6.66
C ARG A 67 0.44 13.58 -7.69
N GLY A 68 1.04 12.52 -8.23
CA GLY A 68 1.92 12.60 -9.39
C GLY A 68 1.18 12.29 -10.70
N ARG A 69 1.89 12.39 -11.82
CA ARG A 69 1.34 12.08 -13.15
C ARG A 69 1.29 10.57 -13.42
N GLU A 70 2.38 9.86 -13.09
CA GLU A 70 2.53 8.42 -13.29
C GLU A 70 2.85 7.70 -11.98
N LEU A 71 3.71 8.30 -11.14
CA LEU A 71 4.03 7.81 -9.81
C LEU A 71 3.61 8.84 -8.76
N HIS A 72 2.79 8.39 -7.81
CA HIS A 72 2.44 9.18 -6.64
C HIS A 72 3.60 9.22 -5.64
N ILE A 73 3.50 10.12 -4.66
CA ILE A 73 4.50 10.21 -3.57
C ILE A 73 3.78 10.05 -2.23
N VAL A 74 4.22 9.08 -1.42
CA VAL A 74 3.79 8.95 -0.03
C VAL A 74 4.42 10.09 0.76
N SER A 75 3.59 11.02 1.22
CA SER A 75 4.02 12.18 2.02
C SER A 75 4.01 11.86 3.52
N GLN A 76 2.99 11.11 3.97
CA GLN A 76 2.88 10.59 5.34
C GLN A 76 2.27 9.19 5.30
N ALA A 77 2.62 8.36 6.27
CA ALA A 77 2.12 7.01 6.44
C ALA A 77 2.03 6.71 7.95
N GLU A 78 0.91 6.14 8.38
CA GLU A 78 0.67 5.68 9.75
C GLU A 78 0.04 4.29 9.70
N THR A 79 0.73 3.29 10.25
CA THR A 79 0.23 1.91 10.27
C THR A 79 -1.01 1.83 11.12
N LYS A 80 -2.10 1.32 10.56
CA LYS A 80 -3.34 1.02 11.28
C LYS A 80 -3.35 -0.43 11.76
N GLU A 81 -3.03 -1.36 10.86
CA GLU A 81 -2.93 -2.79 11.17
C GLU A 81 -1.74 -3.39 10.42
N PRO A 82 -0.69 -3.83 11.13
CA PRO A 82 0.48 -4.47 10.51
C PRO A 82 0.24 -5.91 10.06
N PHE A 83 -0.79 -6.60 10.56
CA PHE A 83 -1.05 -8.02 10.36
C PHE A 83 0.17 -8.91 10.70
N LEU A 84 0.76 -8.73 11.89
CA LEU A 84 2.02 -9.38 12.30
C LEU A 84 2.00 -10.90 12.13
N ALA A 85 0.85 -11.55 12.38
CA ALA A 85 0.70 -13.00 12.22
C ALA A 85 1.03 -13.50 10.79
N LEU A 86 0.84 -12.66 9.77
CA LEU A 86 1.20 -12.98 8.38
C LEU A 86 2.72 -13.03 8.16
N HIS A 87 3.49 -12.37 9.02
CA HIS A 87 4.95 -12.32 8.94
C HIS A 87 5.63 -13.33 9.88
N GLU A 88 4.90 -13.82 10.89
CA GLU A 88 5.41 -14.76 11.90
C GLU A 88 5.22 -16.24 11.48
N ASP A 89 4.34 -16.52 10.53
CA ASP A 89 4.05 -17.87 10.02
C ASP A 89 4.23 -17.95 8.49
N LEU A 90 5.07 -18.88 8.03
CA LEU A 90 5.39 -19.05 6.62
C LEU A 90 4.17 -19.46 5.77
N VAL A 91 3.27 -20.27 6.30
CA VAL A 91 2.07 -20.73 5.59
C VAL A 91 1.09 -19.58 5.44
N ARG A 92 0.90 -18.77 6.49
CA ARG A 92 0.08 -17.54 6.43
C ARG A 92 0.67 -16.54 5.43
N ALA A 93 1.98 -16.34 5.47
CA ALA A 93 2.68 -15.48 4.51
C ALA A 93 2.46 -15.94 3.07
N ALA A 94 2.50 -17.26 2.81
CA ALA A 94 2.26 -17.82 1.49
C ALA A 94 0.82 -17.56 1.01
N TYR A 95 -0.19 -17.75 1.87
CA TYR A 95 -1.58 -17.45 1.52
C TYR A 95 -1.81 -15.95 1.29
N ALA A 96 -1.25 -15.08 2.13
CA ALA A 96 -1.36 -13.63 1.96
C ALA A 96 -0.76 -13.20 0.61
N ASN A 97 0.43 -13.70 0.26
CA ASN A 97 1.04 -13.47 -1.05
C ASN A 97 0.14 -13.94 -2.20
N TYR A 98 -0.41 -15.15 -2.09
CA TYR A 98 -1.27 -15.71 -3.13
C TYR A 98 -2.54 -14.88 -3.36
N VAL A 99 -3.22 -14.49 -2.29
CA VAL A 99 -4.43 -13.63 -2.36
C VAL A 99 -4.09 -12.27 -2.99
N VAL A 100 -3.00 -11.65 -2.56
CA VAL A 100 -2.56 -10.35 -3.09
C VAL A 100 -2.16 -10.44 -4.57
N GLU A 101 -1.48 -11.52 -4.98
CA GLU A 101 -1.10 -11.74 -6.38
C GLU A 101 -2.34 -11.95 -7.27
N LEU A 102 -3.32 -12.72 -6.79
CA LEU A 102 -4.60 -12.88 -7.49
C LEU A 102 -5.30 -11.52 -7.64
N LEU A 103 -5.49 -10.78 -6.54
CA LEU A 103 -6.14 -9.47 -6.58
C LEU A 103 -5.43 -8.54 -7.55
N ASP A 104 -4.10 -8.49 -7.51
CA ASP A 104 -3.33 -7.67 -8.43
C ASP A 104 -3.55 -8.06 -9.90
N ARG A 105 -3.59 -9.36 -10.23
CA ARG A 105 -3.82 -9.80 -11.62
C ARG A 105 -5.23 -9.53 -12.14
N PHE A 106 -6.25 -9.60 -11.28
CA PHE A 106 -7.64 -9.41 -11.69
C PHE A 106 -8.09 -7.94 -11.67
N MET A 107 -7.37 -7.07 -10.96
CA MET A 107 -7.68 -5.64 -10.87
C MET A 107 -6.90 -4.81 -11.89
N ALA A 108 -7.60 -4.02 -12.70
CA ALA A 108 -6.96 -2.96 -13.48
C ALA A 108 -6.48 -1.80 -12.59
N GLU A 109 -5.46 -1.06 -13.02
CA GLU A 109 -5.07 0.18 -12.34
C GLU A 109 -6.17 1.25 -12.47
N GLN A 110 -6.33 2.08 -11.43
CA GLN A 110 -7.28 3.22 -11.38
C GLN A 110 -8.78 2.88 -11.44
N ASN A 111 -9.19 1.63 -11.19
CA ASN A 111 -10.60 1.30 -10.97
C ASN A 111 -10.96 1.46 -9.48
N THR A 112 -12.11 2.07 -9.15
CA THR A 112 -12.58 2.18 -7.75
C THR A 112 -12.68 0.78 -7.14
N GLY A 113 -12.12 0.59 -5.96
CA GLY A 113 -11.82 -0.75 -5.42
C GLY A 113 -12.36 -1.00 -4.02
N ARG A 114 -13.44 -0.32 -3.60
CA ARG A 114 -13.93 -0.40 -2.22
C ARG A 114 -14.34 -1.81 -1.79
N ALA A 115 -15.01 -2.57 -2.66
CA ALA A 115 -15.43 -3.93 -2.35
C ALA A 115 -14.21 -4.86 -2.23
N GLU A 116 -13.27 -4.74 -3.16
CA GLU A 116 -12.04 -5.51 -3.22
C GLU A 116 -11.09 -5.16 -2.08
N PHE A 117 -11.02 -3.89 -1.72
CA PHE A 117 -10.28 -3.39 -0.57
C PHE A 117 -10.81 -4.01 0.73
N ASN A 118 -12.12 -3.93 0.97
CA ASN A 118 -12.74 -4.51 2.16
C ASN A 118 -12.55 -6.03 2.21
N LEU A 119 -12.74 -6.71 1.07
CA LEU A 119 -12.54 -8.16 0.97
C LEU A 119 -11.09 -8.54 1.28
N LEU A 120 -10.11 -7.80 0.75
CA LEU A 120 -8.70 -8.03 1.02
C LEU A 120 -8.37 -7.86 2.50
N VAL A 121 -8.80 -6.74 3.11
CA VAL A 121 -8.55 -6.46 4.53
C VAL A 121 -9.11 -7.58 5.41
N HIS A 122 -10.38 -7.97 5.21
CA HIS A 122 -10.98 -9.07 5.97
C HIS A 122 -10.31 -10.42 5.71
N THR A 123 -9.78 -10.65 4.51
CA THR A 123 -9.05 -11.89 4.21
C THR A 123 -7.72 -11.91 4.94
N LEU A 124 -6.94 -10.83 4.89
CA LEU A 124 -5.64 -10.71 5.57
C LEU A 124 -5.79 -10.82 7.10
N GLU A 125 -6.86 -10.27 7.68
CA GLU A 125 -7.16 -10.38 9.12
C GLU A 125 -7.43 -11.84 9.56
N ARG A 126 -7.96 -12.67 8.67
CA ARG A 126 -8.34 -14.06 8.96
C ARG A 126 -7.23 -15.08 8.69
N LEU A 127 -6.21 -14.69 7.93
CA LEU A 127 -5.08 -15.54 7.57
C LEU A 127 -4.12 -15.67 8.74
#